data_AF-A0A2E8V4L5-F1
#
_entry.id   AF-A0A2E8V4L5-F1
#
_cell.length_a   1.000
_cell.length_b   1.000
_cell.length_c   1.000
_cell.angle_alpha   90.00
_cell.angle_beta   90.00
_cell.angle_gamma   90.00
#
_symmetry.space_group_name_H-M   'P 1'
#
loop_
_entity.id
_entity.type
_entity.pdbx_description
1 polymer ?
#
loop_
_entity_poly.entity_id
_entity_poly.type
_entity_poly.pdbx_seq_one_letter_code
_entity_poly.pdbx_strand_id
1 'polypeptide(L)'
;MNSGWALPKKAFQWIEENIPTGSNIVELGSGHGSIRLSEKYNVWSIEHDETWLNISSGTYIHAEIVPFSVNGEKGLWYNAEKIKNALPDEYALLIIDGPPSTIGRNGILAYQELFNWNCYILVDDTHRVEDKFIADELSSQKSLNQKYFTEYFEQNGTNREFIILSPR
;
A
#
# COMPACT_ATOMS: atom_id res chain seq x y z
N MET A 1 -9.17 7.18 19.50
CA MET A 1 -7.93 6.45 19.82
C MET A 1 -7.41 5.88 18.51
N ASN A 2 -6.21 6.27 18.06
CA ASN A 2 -5.63 5.69 16.84
C ASN A 2 -5.26 4.24 17.15
N SER A 3 -5.93 3.29 16.52
CA SER A 3 -5.87 1.85 16.82
C SER A 3 -4.59 1.15 16.35
N GLY A 4 -3.51 1.88 16.03
CA GLY A 4 -2.26 1.30 15.53
C GLY A 4 -2.30 0.83 14.07
N TRP A 5 -3.48 0.75 13.44
CA TRP A 5 -3.72 0.31 12.06
C TRP A 5 -3.94 1.49 11.09
N ALA A 6 -3.01 2.44 11.08
CA ALA A 6 -3.05 3.57 10.15
C ALA A 6 -1.63 4.01 9.84
N LEU A 7 -1.38 4.54 8.64
CA LEU A 7 -0.09 5.10 8.26
C LEU A 7 0.46 6.08 9.32
N PRO A 8 1.80 6.23 9.45
CA PRO A 8 2.41 7.26 10.29
C PRO A 8 1.92 8.67 9.91
N LYS A 9 1.89 9.62 10.86
CA LYS A 9 1.47 11.01 10.55
C LYS A 9 2.36 11.65 9.49
N LYS A 10 3.67 11.34 9.51
CA LYS A 10 4.63 11.81 8.50
C LYS A 10 4.31 11.29 7.11
N ALA A 11 3.74 10.09 6.97
CA ALA A 11 3.29 9.57 5.69
C ALA A 11 2.16 10.43 5.13
N PHE A 12 1.11 10.71 5.92
CA PHE A 12 0.04 11.61 5.48
C PHE A 12 0.54 13.00 5.14
N GLN A 13 1.44 13.58 5.94
CA GLN A 13 2.03 14.87 5.64
C GLN A 13 2.76 14.85 4.29
N TRP A 14 3.58 13.82 4.05
CA TRP A 14 4.27 13.68 2.78
C TRP A 14 3.29 13.56 1.61
N ILE A 15 2.23 12.74 1.75
CA ILE A 15 1.19 12.59 0.73
C ILE A 15 0.54 13.96 0.43
N GLU A 16 0.11 14.69 1.46
CA GLU A 16 -0.53 16.00 1.31
C GLU A 16 0.37 17.10 0.71
N GLU A 17 1.69 16.99 0.89
CA GLU A 17 2.66 17.92 0.32
C GLU A 17 3.05 17.59 -1.12
N ASN A 18 2.94 16.33 -1.55
CA ASN A 18 3.53 15.84 -2.81
C ASN A 18 2.51 15.29 -3.81
N ILE A 19 1.31 14.90 -3.36
CA ILE A 19 0.26 14.34 -4.20
C ILE A 19 -0.84 15.40 -4.40
N PRO A 20 -1.20 15.75 -5.65
CA PRO A 20 -2.27 16.71 -5.90
C PRO A 20 -3.61 16.23 -5.34
N THR A 21 -4.32 17.10 -4.63
CA THR A 21 -5.70 16.85 -4.17
C THR A 21 -6.59 16.47 -5.35
N GLY A 22 -7.47 15.47 -5.15
CA GLY A 22 -8.34 14.91 -6.19
C GLY A 22 -7.67 13.86 -7.08
N SER A 23 -6.38 13.56 -6.90
CA SER A 23 -5.72 12.46 -7.61
C SER A 23 -6.29 11.10 -7.17
N ASN A 24 -6.18 10.10 -8.04
CA ASN A 24 -6.40 8.71 -7.65
C ASN A 24 -5.24 8.21 -6.78
N ILE A 25 -5.56 7.54 -5.68
CA ILE A 25 -4.63 6.79 -4.85
C ILE A 25 -5.11 5.34 -4.82
N VAL A 26 -4.22 4.40 -5.14
CA VAL A 26 -4.48 2.97 -4.97
C VAL A 26 -3.81 2.53 -3.67
N GLU A 27 -4.52 1.78 -2.83
CA GLU A 27 -3.97 1.18 -1.62
C GLU A 27 -4.25 -0.32 -1.56
N LEU A 28 -3.25 -1.06 -1.10
CA LEU A 28 -3.40 -2.43 -0.64
C LEU A 28 -3.67 -2.38 0.86
N GLY A 29 -4.83 -2.87 1.29
CA GLY A 29 -5.28 -2.80 2.67
C GLY A 29 -5.95 -1.46 2.98
N SER A 30 -7.19 -1.53 3.44
CA SER A 30 -7.95 -0.38 3.90
C SER A 30 -7.97 -0.32 5.42
N GLY A 31 -8.21 0.88 5.95
CA GLY A 31 -8.31 1.09 7.39
C GLY A 31 -8.70 2.51 7.73
N HIS A 32 -8.37 2.93 8.96
CA HIS A 32 -8.68 4.29 9.41
C HIS A 32 -7.95 5.36 8.58
N GLY A 33 -6.80 5.00 7.98
CA GLY A 33 -6.10 5.89 7.06
C GLY A 33 -6.89 6.21 5.80
N SER A 34 -7.65 5.24 5.27
CA SER A 34 -8.49 5.39 4.09
C SER A 34 -9.57 6.46 4.28
N ILE A 35 -10.14 6.55 5.48
CA ILE A 35 -11.11 7.60 5.84
C ILE A 35 -10.50 8.98 5.62
N ARG A 36 -9.32 9.22 6.21
CA ARG A 36 -8.61 10.50 6.06
C ARG A 36 -8.20 10.78 4.62
N LEU A 37 -7.71 9.77 3.88
CA LEU A 37 -7.33 9.95 2.48
C LEU A 37 -8.54 10.32 1.61
N SER A 38 -9.69 9.68 1.86
CA SER A 38 -10.91 9.88 1.06
C SER A 38 -11.51 11.30 1.19
N GLU A 39 -11.10 12.09 2.19
CA GLU A 39 -11.48 13.49 2.31
C GLU A 39 -10.86 14.39 1.22
N LYS A 40 -9.71 13.97 0.65
CA LYS A 40 -8.91 14.77 -0.29
C LYS A 40 -8.61 14.07 -1.61
N TYR A 41 -8.74 12.74 -1.69
CA TYR A 41 -8.31 11.95 -2.83
C TYR A 41 -9.39 10.95 -3.26
N ASN A 42 -9.31 10.49 -4.51
CA ASN A 42 -10.11 9.38 -5.00
C ASN A 42 -9.40 8.08 -4.62
N VAL A 43 -9.75 7.51 -3.47
CA VAL A 43 -9.09 6.31 -2.93
C VAL A 43 -9.69 5.05 -3.54
N TRP A 44 -8.84 4.15 -4.01
CA TRP A 44 -9.16 2.82 -4.51
C TRP A 44 -8.48 1.77 -3.62
N SER A 45 -9.25 1.08 -2.80
CA SER A 45 -8.73 0.14 -1.81
C SER A 45 -8.94 -1.30 -2.25
N ILE A 46 -7.86 -2.07 -2.33
CA ILE A 46 -7.92 -3.52 -2.45
C ILE A 46 -7.96 -4.10 -1.04
N GLU A 47 -9.06 -4.77 -0.71
CA GLU A 47 -9.32 -5.25 0.64
C GLU A 47 -9.82 -6.70 0.63
N HIS A 48 -9.33 -7.50 1.56
CA HIS A 48 -9.71 -8.90 1.74
C HIS A 48 -10.75 -9.11 2.84
N ASP A 49 -10.67 -8.32 3.90
CA ASP A 49 -11.51 -8.45 5.08
C ASP A 49 -12.74 -7.54 4.94
N GLU A 50 -13.90 -8.19 4.89
CA GLU A 50 -15.20 -7.53 4.70
C GLU A 50 -15.50 -6.47 5.76
N THR A 51 -14.90 -6.56 6.95
CA THR A 51 -15.09 -5.59 8.03
C THR A 51 -14.45 -4.23 7.73
N TRP A 52 -13.48 -4.18 6.82
CA TRP A 52 -12.83 -2.94 6.37
C TRP A 52 -13.38 -2.42 5.04
N LEU A 53 -14.33 -3.12 4.41
CA LEU A 53 -15.05 -2.61 3.24
C LEU A 53 -16.01 -1.48 3.61
N ASN A 54 -16.10 -0.47 2.74
CA ASN A 54 -17.05 0.66 2.86
C ASN A 54 -16.92 1.48 4.15
N ILE A 55 -15.76 1.45 4.82
CA ILE A 55 -15.49 2.27 6.01
C ILE A 55 -15.22 3.75 5.66
N SER A 56 -14.95 4.04 4.40
CA SER A 56 -14.68 5.38 3.84
C SER A 56 -15.51 5.61 2.57
N SER A 57 -15.47 6.83 2.02
CA SER A 57 -16.13 7.16 0.75
C SER A 57 -15.34 6.73 -0.50
N GLY A 58 -14.24 5.98 -0.34
CA GLY A 58 -13.45 5.44 -1.45
C GLY A 58 -14.15 4.33 -2.23
N THR A 59 -13.53 3.90 -3.32
CA THR A 59 -13.93 2.72 -4.11
C THR A 59 -13.22 1.49 -3.57
N TYR A 60 -13.95 0.39 -3.39
CA TYR A 60 -13.40 -0.86 -2.85
C TYR A 60 -13.39 -1.96 -3.89
N ILE A 61 -12.26 -2.67 -3.97
CA ILE A 61 -12.09 -3.92 -4.70
C ILE A 61 -11.98 -5.02 -3.65
N HIS A 62 -13.08 -5.75 -3.43
CA HIS A 62 -13.06 -6.90 -2.54
C HIS A 62 -12.32 -8.06 -3.23
N ALA A 63 -11.16 -8.41 -2.68
CA ALA A 63 -10.31 -9.47 -3.16
C ALA A 63 -9.92 -10.38 -1.99
N GLU A 64 -10.57 -11.54 -1.87
CA GLU A 64 -10.27 -12.51 -0.82
C GLU A 64 -8.81 -13.02 -0.88
N ILE A 65 -8.26 -13.43 0.26
CA ILE A 65 -6.93 -14.05 0.29
C ILE A 65 -7.00 -15.48 -0.24
N VAL A 66 -6.23 -15.77 -1.29
CA VAL A 66 -6.16 -17.08 -1.94
C VAL A 66 -4.70 -17.54 -2.06
N PRO A 67 -4.46 -18.87 -2.11
CA PRO A 67 -3.16 -19.38 -2.47
C PRO A 67 -2.79 -18.98 -3.90
N PHE A 68 -1.53 -18.60 -4.12
CA PHE A 68 -1.00 -18.36 -5.46
C PHE A 68 0.22 -19.24 -5.75
N SER A 69 0.46 -19.44 -7.05
CA SER A 69 1.75 -19.91 -7.56
C SER A 69 2.07 -19.22 -8.88
N VAL A 70 3.07 -18.35 -8.87
CA VAL A 70 3.44 -17.50 -10.03
C VAL A 70 4.96 -17.52 -10.16
N ASN A 71 5.47 -17.79 -11.36
CA ASN A 71 6.92 -17.80 -11.65
C ASN A 71 7.77 -18.66 -10.68
N GLY A 72 7.20 -19.74 -10.13
CA GLY A 72 7.87 -20.60 -9.15
C GLY A 72 7.70 -20.16 -7.69
N GLU A 73 7.26 -18.92 -7.45
CA GLU A 73 6.89 -18.43 -6.12
C GLU A 73 5.54 -18.97 -5.70
N LYS A 74 5.34 -19.12 -4.39
CA LYS A 74 4.09 -19.59 -3.77
C LYS A 74 3.82 -18.83 -2.49
N GLY A 75 2.55 -18.58 -2.21
CA GLY A 75 2.14 -17.92 -0.98
C GLY A 75 0.63 -17.71 -0.92
N LEU A 76 0.20 -16.80 -0.05
CA LEU A 76 -1.15 -16.29 0.03
C LEU A 76 -1.16 -14.82 -0.38
N TRP A 77 -2.12 -14.41 -1.19
CA TRP A 77 -2.26 -13.03 -1.65
C TRP A 77 -3.73 -12.73 -1.93
N TYR A 78 -4.05 -11.45 -2.13
CA TYR A 78 -5.33 -11.06 -2.72
C TYR A 78 -5.60 -11.83 -4.02
N ASN A 79 -6.86 -12.17 -4.25
CA ASN A 79 -7.28 -12.78 -5.51
C ASN A 79 -7.02 -11.83 -6.69
N ALA A 80 -5.95 -12.10 -7.44
CA ALA A 80 -5.48 -11.27 -8.55
C ALA A 80 -6.54 -11.07 -9.65
N GLU A 81 -7.40 -12.06 -9.89
CA GLU A 81 -8.46 -11.95 -10.90
C GLU A 81 -9.55 -10.93 -10.52
N LYS A 82 -9.70 -10.60 -9.23
CA LYS A 82 -10.59 -9.53 -8.76
C LYS A 82 -10.00 -8.14 -8.97
N ILE A 83 -8.67 -8.04 -8.95
CA ILE A 83 -7.93 -6.78 -9.10
C ILE A 83 -7.75 -6.42 -10.57
N LYS A 84 -7.56 -7.44 -11.41
CA LYS A 84 -7.34 -7.31 -12.85
C LYS A 84 -8.43 -6.47 -13.51
N ASN A 85 -8.01 -5.38 -14.17
CA ASN A 85 -8.88 -4.40 -14.84
C ASN A 85 -9.88 -3.66 -13.92
N ALA A 86 -9.76 -3.77 -12.60
CA ALA A 86 -10.61 -3.05 -11.65
C ALA A 86 -9.98 -1.73 -11.17
N LEU A 87 -8.66 -1.58 -11.35
CA LEU A 87 -7.92 -0.38 -10.97
C LEU A 87 -8.13 0.77 -11.97
N PRO A 88 -8.01 2.03 -11.53
CA PRO A 88 -7.99 3.16 -12.44
C PRO A 88 -6.74 3.12 -13.34
N ASP A 89 -6.87 3.57 -14.58
CA ASP A 89 -5.77 3.58 -15.56
C ASP A 89 -4.56 4.39 -15.07
N GLU A 90 -4.82 5.49 -14.36
CA GLU A 90 -3.81 6.38 -13.79
C GLU A 90 -4.09 6.67 -12.31
N TYR A 91 -3.01 6.67 -11.53
CA TYR A 91 -3.01 7.07 -10.13
C TYR A 91 -1.66 7.67 -9.76
N ALA A 92 -1.68 8.63 -8.84
CA ALA A 92 -0.50 9.38 -8.44
C ALA A 92 0.31 8.66 -7.36
N LEU A 93 -0.32 7.76 -6.60
CA LEU A 93 0.27 7.02 -5.50
C LEU A 93 -0.28 5.60 -5.42
N LEU A 94 0.62 4.63 -5.25
CA LEU A 94 0.34 3.28 -4.77
C LEU A 94 0.80 3.14 -3.32
N ILE A 95 -0.07 2.69 -2.42
CA ILE A 95 0.26 2.41 -1.02
C ILE A 95 0.28 0.89 -0.82
N ILE A 96 1.42 0.36 -0.38
CA ILE A 96 1.61 -1.05 -0.03
C ILE A 96 1.56 -1.17 1.49
N ASP A 97 0.35 -1.35 2.03
CA ASP A 97 0.08 -1.56 3.46
C ASP A 97 -0.72 -2.86 3.70
N GLY A 98 -0.83 -3.71 2.68
CA GLY A 98 -1.76 -4.83 2.68
C GLY A 98 -1.34 -5.95 1.72
N PRO A 99 -1.80 -7.19 1.96
CA PRO A 99 -2.42 -7.62 3.21
C PRO A 99 -1.37 -7.56 4.35
N PRO A 100 -1.74 -7.83 5.61
CA PRO A 100 -0.75 -7.95 6.69
C PRO A 100 0.44 -8.83 6.29
N SER A 101 1.65 -8.46 6.69
CA SER A 101 2.87 -9.20 6.31
C SER A 101 2.85 -10.66 6.75
N THR A 102 2.13 -10.98 7.82
CA THR A 102 1.88 -12.37 8.28
C THR A 102 1.00 -13.21 7.35
N ILE A 103 0.23 -12.57 6.46
CA ILE A 103 -0.57 -13.25 5.44
C ILE A 103 0.28 -13.42 4.18
N GLY A 104 0.87 -12.33 3.68
CA GLY A 104 1.78 -12.45 2.55
C GLY A 104 2.05 -11.17 1.79
N ARG A 105 2.28 -10.01 2.46
CA ARG A 105 2.55 -8.68 1.85
C ARG A 105 3.53 -8.72 0.64
N ASN A 106 4.41 -9.72 0.59
CA ASN A 106 5.34 -9.97 -0.51
C ASN A 106 4.70 -10.41 -1.85
N GLY A 107 3.44 -10.84 -1.89
CA GLY A 107 2.77 -11.24 -3.14
C GLY A 107 2.68 -10.11 -4.19
N ILE A 108 2.82 -8.84 -3.78
CA ILE A 108 2.99 -7.69 -4.68
C ILE A 108 4.18 -7.87 -5.63
N LEU A 109 5.24 -8.57 -5.20
CA LEU A 109 6.41 -8.86 -6.03
C LEU A 109 6.11 -9.94 -7.09
N ALA A 110 5.13 -10.80 -6.85
CA ALA A 110 4.73 -11.84 -7.80
C ALA A 110 3.74 -11.34 -8.85
N TYR A 111 2.90 -10.36 -8.50
CA TYR A 111 1.80 -9.83 -9.32
C TYR A 111 2.07 -8.38 -9.79
N GLN A 112 3.31 -8.06 -10.12
CA GLN A 112 3.70 -6.69 -10.45
C GLN A 112 3.02 -6.15 -11.72
N GLU A 113 2.58 -7.02 -12.62
CA GLU A 113 1.90 -6.68 -13.87
C GLU A 113 0.51 -6.07 -13.65
N LEU A 114 -0.07 -6.21 -12.46
CA LEU A 114 -1.36 -5.61 -12.13
C LEU A 114 -1.26 -4.10 -11.88
N PHE A 115 -0.06 -3.57 -11.65
CA PHE A 115 0.14 -2.21 -11.16
C PHE A 115 0.93 -1.34 -12.14
N ASN A 116 0.56 -0.07 -12.21
CA ASN A 116 1.34 1.00 -12.79
C ASN A 116 2.46 1.43 -11.81
N TRP A 117 3.71 1.36 -12.29
CA TRP A 117 4.91 1.72 -11.53
C TRP A 117 5.44 3.13 -11.87
N ASN A 118 4.80 3.84 -12.79
CA ASN A 118 5.11 5.23 -13.14
C ASN A 118 4.34 6.22 -12.24
N CYS A 119 4.35 5.97 -10.94
CA CYS A 119 3.72 6.78 -9.90
C CYS A 119 4.59 6.76 -8.65
N TYR A 120 4.24 7.55 -7.63
CA TYR A 120 4.86 7.37 -6.32
C TYR A 120 4.38 6.06 -5.69
N ILE A 121 5.25 5.38 -4.94
CA ILE A 121 4.89 4.20 -4.15
C ILE A 121 5.27 4.46 -2.69
N LEU A 122 4.36 4.19 -1.77
CA LEU A 122 4.62 4.19 -0.34
C LEU A 122 4.57 2.75 0.16
N VAL A 123 5.67 2.26 0.72
CA VAL A 123 5.72 0.97 1.42
C VAL A 123 5.68 1.24 2.92
N ASP A 124 4.62 0.83 3.61
CA ASP A 124 4.50 1.04 5.06
C ASP A 124 5.20 -0.08 5.85
N ASP A 125 5.41 0.17 7.15
CA ASP A 125 6.00 -0.77 8.10
C ASP A 125 7.40 -1.29 7.74
N THR A 126 8.20 -0.54 6.99
CA THR A 126 9.56 -0.94 6.54
C THR A 126 10.61 -1.05 7.67
N HIS A 127 10.19 -0.87 8.92
CA HIS A 127 10.98 -1.25 10.09
C HIS A 127 11.02 -2.78 10.24
N ARG A 128 10.10 -3.50 9.58
CA ARG A 128 10.14 -4.96 9.40
C ARG A 128 11.00 -5.30 8.20
N VAL A 129 11.85 -6.32 8.36
CA VAL A 129 12.85 -6.70 7.35
C VAL A 129 12.17 -7.15 6.06
N GLU A 130 11.05 -7.86 6.17
CA GLU A 130 10.27 -8.38 5.05
C GLU A 130 9.63 -7.25 4.24
N ASP A 131 9.10 -6.23 4.91
CA ASP A 131 8.47 -5.06 4.26
C ASP A 131 9.53 -4.16 3.61
N LYS A 132 10.68 -3.98 4.27
CA LYS A 132 11.84 -3.29 3.67
C LYS A 132 12.34 -4.00 2.42
N PHE A 133 12.41 -5.33 2.45
CA PHE A 133 12.82 -6.14 1.30
C PHE A 133 11.94 -5.89 0.08
N ILE A 134 10.62 -5.76 0.25
CA ILE A 134 9.70 -5.39 -0.85
C ILE A 134 10.10 -4.05 -1.48
N ALA A 135 10.36 -3.03 -0.66
CA ALA A 135 10.76 -1.71 -1.16
C ALA A 135 12.11 -1.76 -1.93
N ASP A 136 13.09 -2.50 -1.39
CA ASP A 136 14.41 -2.66 -2.01
C ASP A 136 14.31 -3.40 -3.36
N GLU A 137 13.54 -4.49 -3.43
CA GLU A 137 13.33 -5.25 -4.65
C GLU A 137 12.61 -4.43 -5.73
N LEU A 138 11.53 -3.75 -5.37
CA LEU A 138 10.79 -2.89 -6.32
C LEU A 138 11.68 -1.76 -6.84
N SER A 139 12.45 -1.11 -5.97
CA SER A 139 13.40 -0.08 -6.36
C SER A 139 14.45 -0.60 -7.34
N SER A 140 15.02 -1.78 -7.07
CA SER A 140 16.00 -2.42 -7.94
C SER A 140 15.40 -2.78 -9.31
N GLN A 141 14.30 -3.53 -9.32
CA GLN A 141 13.68 -4.08 -10.53
C GLN A 141 13.07 -3.00 -11.44
N LYS A 142 12.56 -1.91 -10.85
CA LYS A 142 11.93 -0.79 -11.58
C LYS A 142 12.82 0.45 -11.69
N SER A 143 14.05 0.39 -11.20
CA SER A 143 14.99 1.52 -11.17
C SER A 143 14.43 2.77 -10.48
N LEU A 144 13.69 2.60 -9.38
CA LEU A 144 13.06 3.71 -8.64
C LEU A 144 14.03 4.31 -7.62
N ASN A 145 13.93 5.62 -7.37
CA ASN A 145 14.58 6.29 -6.26
C ASN A 145 13.95 5.86 -4.93
N GLN A 146 14.71 5.87 -3.83
CA GLN A 146 14.19 5.58 -2.49
C GLN A 146 14.40 6.78 -1.54
N LYS A 147 13.38 7.09 -0.75
CA LYS A 147 13.46 8.06 0.35
C LYS A 147 12.89 7.45 1.63
N TYR A 148 13.72 7.40 2.66
CA TYR A 148 13.42 6.74 3.94
C TYR A 148 12.84 7.73 4.95
N PHE A 149 11.85 7.28 5.70
CA PHE A 149 11.21 8.08 6.75
C PHE A 149 11.04 7.26 8.01
N THR A 150 11.23 7.91 9.16
CA THR A 150 11.04 7.33 10.49
C THR A 150 10.20 8.29 11.36
N GLU A 151 9.23 7.75 12.09
CA GLU A 151 8.41 8.45 13.07
C GLU A 151 8.34 7.65 14.38
N TYR A 152 8.67 8.29 15.50
CA TYR A 152 8.51 7.69 16.81
C TYR A 152 7.03 7.68 17.23
N PHE A 153 6.50 6.51 17.54
CA PHE A 153 5.12 6.32 17.96
C PHE A 153 5.06 6.07 19.47
N GLU A 154 4.80 7.13 20.23
CA GLU A 154 4.83 7.12 21.70
C GLU A 154 3.93 6.05 22.33
N GLN A 155 2.77 5.76 21.70
CA GLN A 155 1.76 4.86 22.25
C GLN A 155 2.27 3.43 22.48
N ASN A 156 3.21 2.96 21.65
CA ASN A 156 3.80 1.64 21.77
C ASN A 156 5.34 1.67 21.82
N GLY A 157 5.93 2.86 22.02
CA GLY A 157 7.38 3.05 22.11
C GLY A 157 8.16 2.57 20.88
N THR A 158 7.53 2.55 19.70
CA THR A 158 8.12 1.97 18.47
C THR A 158 8.46 3.06 17.47
N ASN A 159 9.62 2.95 16.81
CA ASN A 159 9.89 3.74 15.60
C ASN A 159 9.23 3.06 14.41
N ARG A 160 8.22 3.70 13.84
CA ARG A 160 7.59 3.27 12.60
C ARG A 160 8.33 3.86 11.42
N GLU A 161 8.51 3.07 10.39
CA GLU A 161 9.23 3.45 9.19
C GLU A 161 8.38 3.17 7.96
N PHE A 162 8.54 4.02 6.96
CA PHE A 162 8.02 3.82 5.62
C PHE A 162 9.03 4.32 4.59
N ILE A 163 8.94 3.79 3.39
CA ILE A 163 9.80 4.18 2.26
C ILE A 163 8.92 4.71 1.14
N ILE A 164 9.31 5.87 0.59
CA ILE A 164 8.76 6.37 -0.67
C ILE A 164 9.67 5.94 -1.80
N LEU A 165 9.10 5.28 -2.80
CA LEU A 165 9.71 5.04 -4.09
C LEU A 165 9.16 6.04 -5.12
N SER A 166 10.02 6.51 -6.01
CA SER A 166 9.60 7.39 -7.10
C SER A 166 10.30 7.07 -8.42
N PRO A 167 9.68 7.32 -9.57
CA PRO A 167 10.36 7.27 -10.86
C PRO A 167 11.59 8.19 -10.88
N ARG A 168 12.54 7.87 -11.75
CA ARG A 168 13.74 8.68 -12.01
C ARG A 168 13.45 9.82 -12.98
#